data_AF-N8SA38-F1
#
_entry.id   AF-N8SA38-F1
#
_cell.length_a   1.000
_cell.length_b   1.000
_cell.length_c   1.000
_cell.angle_alpha   90.00
_cell.angle_beta   90.00
_cell.angle_gamma   90.00
#
_symmetry.space_group_name_H-M   'P 1'
#
loop_
_entity.id
_entity.type
_entity.pdbx_description
1 polymer ?
#
loop_
_entity_poly.entity_id
_entity_poly.type
_entity_poly.pdbx_seq_one_letter_code
_entity_poly.pdbx_strand_id
1 'polypeptide(L)'
;MLSDSKIRSAKPKEKLYRIGDSDGLCIEIKPNGKKYWRYRFQWLKKTQMMSLGEYPIIGLAEARTKRDEAKSLVASGVNPVEDKEKQKKAKHDEYENRVLFKHVAAEYKAEKLNNRSERYQEAFQRALDKDILKVIGDKDIKEVTSADVLTIMKKTIARVKRQKNHGTGEVSAIQNRTFIGGVMRYAIATLRAEYDPTYAVKNVVERPEIEHARPMEKHEAAQLRNKLSNYGGSTTVRNAGLVMLYSMLRTIEIVIHQLKCLCDKPFKMSCF
;
A
#
# COMPACT_ATOMS: atom_id res chain seq x y z
N MET A 1 -43.25 -30.19 1.70
CA MET A 1 -42.15 -29.30 2.11
C MET A 1 -41.40 -29.90 3.29
N LEU A 2 -40.08 -29.71 3.33
CA LEU A 2 -39.19 -30.05 4.45
C LEU A 2 -39.40 -29.07 5.63
N SER A 3 -39.14 -29.56 6.84
CA SER A 3 -39.05 -28.76 8.07
C SER A 3 -37.72 -29.04 8.78
N ASP A 4 -37.22 -28.07 9.56
CA ASP A 4 -35.92 -28.23 10.25
C ASP A 4 -35.90 -29.44 11.19
N SER A 5 -36.99 -29.69 11.91
CA SER A 5 -37.14 -30.86 12.78
C SER A 5 -37.02 -32.19 12.03
N LYS A 6 -37.55 -32.26 10.80
CA LYS A 6 -37.48 -33.45 9.94
C LYS A 6 -36.07 -33.68 9.39
N ILE A 7 -35.29 -32.61 9.21
CA ILE A 7 -33.89 -32.70 8.82
C ILE A 7 -33.05 -33.21 9.99
N ARG A 8 -33.24 -32.66 11.19
CA ARG A 8 -32.49 -33.06 12.40
C ARG A 8 -32.68 -34.53 12.71
N SER A 9 -33.92 -35.01 12.66
CA SER A 9 -34.26 -36.42 12.95
C SER A 9 -33.83 -37.42 11.89
N ALA A 10 -33.42 -36.96 10.70
CA ALA A 10 -33.01 -37.85 9.62
C ALA A 10 -31.68 -38.55 9.96
N LYS A 11 -31.73 -39.88 10.09
CA LYS A 11 -30.59 -40.75 10.45
C LYS A 11 -29.78 -41.18 9.22
N PRO A 12 -28.47 -41.39 9.33
CA PRO A 12 -27.67 -41.99 8.26
C PRO A 12 -28.19 -43.39 7.92
N LYS A 13 -28.05 -43.80 6.66
CA LYS A 13 -28.33 -45.16 6.17
C LYS A 13 -27.07 -45.73 5.52
N GLU A 14 -27.05 -47.04 5.25
CA GLU A 14 -25.92 -47.72 4.57
C GLU A 14 -25.61 -47.10 3.20
N LYS A 15 -26.63 -46.59 2.51
CA LYS A 15 -26.49 -45.88 1.22
C LYS A 15 -26.93 -44.43 1.35
N LEU A 16 -26.27 -43.57 0.57
CA LEU A 16 -26.66 -42.17 0.39
C LEU A 16 -28.11 -42.09 -0.09
N TYR A 17 -28.91 -41.27 0.61
CA TYR A 17 -30.30 -41.02 0.22
C TYR A 17 -30.60 -39.53 0.27
N ARG A 18 -31.68 -39.14 -0.40
CA ARG A 18 -32.07 -37.73 -0.55
C ARG A 18 -33.50 -37.54 -0.08
N ILE A 19 -33.74 -36.44 0.62
CA ILE A 19 -35.08 -36.01 1.00
C ILE A 19 -35.40 -34.74 0.21
N GLY A 20 -36.41 -34.81 -0.66
CA GLY A 20 -36.83 -33.68 -1.49
C GLY A 20 -37.57 -32.63 -0.67
N ASP A 21 -37.27 -31.36 -0.94
CA ASP A 21 -38.06 -30.21 -0.54
C ASP A 21 -38.91 -29.71 -1.72
N SER A 22 -38.73 -28.47 -2.16
CA SER A 22 -39.52 -27.76 -3.18
C SER A 22 -38.62 -27.25 -4.29
N ASP A 23 -39.16 -27.18 -5.52
CA ASP A 23 -38.45 -26.66 -6.69
C ASP A 23 -37.08 -27.34 -6.93
N GLY A 24 -36.99 -28.66 -6.80
CA GLY A 24 -35.74 -29.40 -7.04
C GLY A 24 -34.69 -29.26 -5.95
N LEU A 25 -34.94 -28.52 -4.86
CA LEU A 25 -34.11 -28.56 -3.65
C LEU A 25 -34.28 -29.90 -2.93
N CYS A 26 -33.18 -30.48 -2.48
CA CYS A 26 -33.18 -31.66 -1.64
C CYS A 26 -32.00 -31.64 -0.67
N ILE A 27 -32.13 -32.37 0.43
CA ILE A 27 -31.03 -32.63 1.33
C ILE A 27 -30.51 -34.05 1.10
N GLU A 28 -29.21 -34.17 0.88
CA GLU A 28 -28.48 -35.39 0.65
C GLU A 28 -27.81 -35.82 1.95
N ILE A 29 -28.13 -37.02 2.42
CA ILE A 29 -27.63 -37.57 3.68
C ILE A 29 -26.67 -38.71 3.34
N LYS A 30 -25.40 -38.52 3.68
CA LYS A 30 -24.35 -39.53 3.47
C LYS A 30 -24.36 -40.57 4.59
N PRO A 31 -23.82 -41.78 4.36
CA PRO A 31 -23.66 -42.80 5.40
C PRO A 31 -22.84 -42.35 6.60
N ASN A 32 -21.89 -41.41 6.39
CA ASN A 32 -21.10 -40.78 7.45
C ASN A 32 -21.89 -39.74 8.29
N GLY A 33 -23.18 -39.56 8.03
CA GLY A 33 -24.07 -38.64 8.74
C GLY A 33 -23.97 -37.17 8.33
N LYS A 34 -23.06 -36.80 7.44
CA LYS A 34 -23.02 -35.43 6.88
C LYS A 34 -24.22 -35.19 5.96
N LYS A 35 -24.79 -33.99 6.05
CA LYS A 35 -26.01 -33.59 5.35
C LYS A 35 -25.69 -32.40 4.43
N TYR A 36 -25.99 -32.53 3.15
CA TYR A 36 -25.66 -31.52 2.14
C TYR A 36 -26.90 -31.05 1.40
N TRP A 37 -27.05 -29.75 1.24
CA TRP A 37 -28.06 -29.15 0.37
C TRP A 37 -27.67 -29.32 -1.09
N ARG A 38 -28.58 -29.89 -1.87
CA ARG A 38 -28.44 -30.12 -3.31
C ARG A 38 -29.61 -29.50 -4.05
N TYR A 39 -29.32 -28.82 -5.14
CA TYR A 39 -30.32 -28.29 -6.05
C TYR A 39 -30.24 -28.99 -7.39
N ARG A 40 -31.35 -29.62 -7.82
CA ARG A 40 -31.49 -30.25 -9.12
C ARG A 40 -32.14 -29.29 -10.10
N PHE A 41 -31.51 -29.08 -11.24
CA PHE A 41 -31.99 -28.22 -12.31
C PHE A 41 -31.74 -28.85 -13.69
N GLN A 42 -32.41 -28.33 -14.71
CA GLN A 42 -32.19 -28.72 -16.10
C GLN A 42 -31.41 -27.63 -16.82
N TRP A 43 -30.35 -28.01 -17.52
CA TRP A 43 -29.53 -27.14 -18.34
C TRP A 43 -29.29 -27.79 -19.69
N LEU A 44 -29.67 -27.11 -20.79
CA LEU A 44 -29.55 -27.64 -22.16
C LEU A 44 -30.08 -29.08 -22.30
N LYS A 45 -31.29 -29.32 -21.77
CA LYS A 45 -31.97 -30.63 -21.73
C LYS A 45 -31.27 -31.73 -20.91
N LYS A 46 -30.18 -31.41 -20.18
CA LYS A 46 -29.50 -32.32 -19.26
C LYS A 46 -29.84 -31.97 -17.81
N THR A 47 -30.14 -32.98 -17.00
CA THR A 47 -30.34 -32.78 -15.57
C THR A 47 -28.98 -32.69 -14.87
N GLN A 48 -28.76 -31.61 -14.13
CA GLN A 48 -27.55 -31.40 -13.32
C GLN A 48 -27.92 -31.20 -11.86
N MET A 49 -26.93 -31.38 -10.97
CA MET A 49 -27.08 -31.11 -9.55
C MET A 49 -25.97 -30.22 -9.04
N MET A 50 -26.37 -29.14 -8.35
CA MET A 50 -25.48 -28.17 -7.71
C MET A 50 -25.43 -28.41 -6.20
N SER A 51 -24.25 -28.29 -5.60
CA SER A 51 -24.11 -28.25 -4.13
C SER A 51 -24.31 -26.84 -3.61
N LEU A 52 -25.26 -26.65 -2.70
CA LEU A 52 -25.52 -25.35 -2.05
C LEU A 52 -24.74 -25.19 -0.74
N GLY A 53 -24.44 -26.30 -0.05
CA GLY A 53 -23.51 -26.38 1.09
C GLY A 53 -23.94 -27.38 2.16
N GLU A 54 -23.32 -27.36 3.34
CA GLU A 54 -23.51 -28.35 4.41
C GLU A 54 -24.51 -27.86 5.46
N TYR A 55 -25.38 -28.75 5.95
CA TYR A 55 -26.24 -28.50 7.11
C TYR A 55 -25.52 -28.95 8.39
N PRO A 56 -25.56 -28.17 9.49
CA PRO A 56 -26.41 -27.02 9.74
C PRO A 56 -25.80 -25.65 9.39
N ILE A 57 -24.59 -25.60 8.82
CA ILE A 57 -23.90 -24.34 8.46
C ILE A 57 -24.82 -23.45 7.60
N ILE A 58 -25.50 -24.06 6.63
CA ILE A 58 -26.57 -23.44 5.87
C ILE A 58 -27.90 -23.99 6.37
N GLY A 59 -28.74 -23.10 6.91
CA GLY A 59 -30.09 -23.42 7.34
C GLY A 59 -31.05 -23.65 6.16
N LEU A 60 -32.24 -24.20 6.44
CA LEU A 60 -33.27 -24.45 5.41
C LEU A 60 -33.69 -23.17 4.66
N ALA A 61 -33.84 -22.05 5.39
CA ALA A 61 -34.22 -20.76 4.78
C ALA A 61 -33.16 -20.27 3.80
N GLU A 62 -31.89 -20.23 4.21
CA GLU A 62 -30.77 -19.83 3.36
C GLU A 62 -30.58 -20.79 2.17
N ALA A 63 -30.84 -22.09 2.35
CA ALA A 63 -30.81 -23.06 1.25
C ALA A 63 -31.90 -22.78 0.19
N ARG A 64 -33.08 -22.29 0.60
CA ARG A 64 -34.13 -21.84 -0.33
C ARG A 64 -33.73 -20.55 -1.05
N THR A 65 -33.15 -19.58 -0.36
CA THR A 65 -32.63 -18.35 -0.99
C THR A 65 -31.57 -18.68 -2.06
N LYS A 66 -30.58 -19.52 -1.72
CA LYS A 66 -29.54 -19.94 -2.68
C LYS A 66 -30.08 -20.75 -3.86
N ARG A 67 -31.16 -21.50 -3.65
CA ARG A 67 -31.88 -22.18 -4.73
C ARG A 67 -32.52 -21.16 -5.67
N ASP A 68 -33.20 -20.15 -5.13
CA ASP A 68 -33.90 -19.15 -5.93
C ASP A 68 -32.92 -18.29 -6.74
N GLU A 69 -31.77 -17.94 -6.17
CA GLU A 69 -30.64 -17.33 -6.89
C GLU A 69 -30.18 -18.22 -8.06
N ALA A 70 -29.92 -19.51 -7.81
CA ALA A 70 -29.50 -20.45 -8.84
C ALA A 70 -30.58 -20.66 -9.92
N LYS A 71 -31.86 -20.70 -9.54
CA LYS A 71 -33.00 -20.80 -10.46
C LYS A 71 -33.08 -19.56 -11.36
N SER A 72 -32.84 -18.37 -10.81
CA SER A 72 -32.78 -17.12 -11.58
C SER A 72 -31.64 -17.15 -12.60
N LEU A 73 -30.46 -17.65 -12.24
CA LEU A 73 -29.33 -17.79 -13.16
C LEU A 73 -29.66 -18.71 -14.35
N VAL A 74 -30.31 -19.85 -14.08
CA VAL A 74 -30.78 -20.77 -15.14
C VAL A 74 -31.78 -20.07 -16.06
N ALA A 75 -32.73 -19.31 -15.50
CA ALA A 75 -33.72 -18.56 -16.27
C ALA A 75 -33.07 -17.47 -17.16
N SER A 76 -31.98 -16.86 -16.69
CA SER A 76 -31.18 -15.90 -17.47
C SER A 76 -30.24 -16.55 -18.49
N GLY A 77 -30.28 -17.89 -18.65
CA GLY A 77 -29.41 -18.59 -19.60
C GLY A 77 -27.96 -18.70 -19.14
N VAL A 78 -27.70 -18.78 -17.82
CA VAL A 78 -26.37 -19.03 -17.25
C VAL A 78 -26.37 -20.35 -16.47
N ASN A 79 -25.38 -21.22 -16.69
CA ASN A 79 -25.20 -22.44 -15.92
C ASN A 79 -24.69 -22.12 -14.50
N PRO A 80 -25.46 -22.35 -13.42
CA PRO A 80 -25.04 -22.01 -12.05
C PRO A 80 -23.82 -22.78 -11.55
N VAL A 81 -23.54 -23.97 -12.09
CA VAL A 81 -22.37 -24.77 -11.70
C VAL A 81 -21.11 -24.15 -12.27
N GLU A 82 -21.13 -23.82 -13.57
CA GLU A 82 -20.00 -23.16 -14.24
C GLU A 82 -19.76 -21.76 -13.71
N ASP A 83 -20.81 -20.99 -13.41
CA ASP A 83 -20.68 -19.67 -12.81
C ASP A 83 -20.00 -19.73 -11.44
N LYS A 84 -20.42 -20.69 -10.59
CA LYS A 84 -19.77 -20.91 -9.28
C LYS A 84 -18.31 -21.36 -9.42
N GLU A 85 -17.97 -22.14 -10.43
CA GLU A 85 -16.58 -22.51 -10.71
C GLU A 85 -15.76 -21.35 -11.24
N LYS A 86 -16.31 -20.54 -12.15
CA LYS A 86 -15.67 -19.32 -12.65
C LYS A 86 -15.41 -18.33 -11.53
N GLN A 87 -16.38 -18.07 -10.66
CA GLN A 87 -16.19 -17.21 -9.50
C GLN A 87 -15.13 -17.74 -8.53
N LYS A 88 -15.07 -19.07 -8.33
CA LYS A 88 -14.02 -19.69 -7.50
C LYS A 88 -12.63 -19.55 -8.11
N LYS A 89 -12.50 -19.81 -9.42
CA LYS A 89 -11.24 -19.64 -10.15
C LYS A 89 -10.80 -18.19 -10.15
N ALA A 90 -11.70 -17.25 -10.48
CA ALA A 90 -11.41 -15.82 -10.43
C ALA A 90 -10.89 -15.39 -9.05
N LYS A 91 -11.53 -15.83 -7.96
CA LYS A 91 -11.05 -15.53 -6.59
C LYS A 91 -9.71 -16.20 -6.24
N HIS A 92 -9.43 -17.37 -6.79
CA HIS A 92 -8.17 -18.07 -6.58
C HIS A 92 -7.02 -17.42 -7.39
N ASP A 93 -7.26 -17.15 -8.66
CA ASP A 93 -6.33 -16.45 -9.55
C ASP A 93 -6.04 -15.03 -9.03
N GLU A 94 -7.03 -14.35 -8.47
CA GLU A 94 -6.87 -13.06 -7.81
C GLU A 94 -6.03 -13.16 -6.52
N TYR A 95 -6.08 -14.29 -5.81
CA TYR A 95 -5.24 -14.55 -4.63
C TYR A 95 -3.79 -14.89 -5.00
N GLU A 96 -3.58 -15.69 -6.05
CA GLU A 96 -2.23 -16.07 -6.48
C GLU A 96 -1.50 -14.94 -7.22
N ASN A 97 -2.22 -14.08 -7.94
CA ASN A 97 -1.64 -12.94 -8.67
C ASN A 97 -1.57 -11.64 -7.85
N ARG A 98 -1.65 -11.71 -6.52
CA ARG A 98 -1.58 -10.50 -5.67
C ARG A 98 -0.26 -9.79 -5.85
N VAL A 99 -0.32 -8.59 -6.42
CA VAL A 99 0.85 -7.72 -6.53
C VAL A 99 0.90 -6.85 -5.29
N LEU A 100 1.72 -7.25 -4.32
CA LEU A 100 1.88 -6.51 -3.07
C LEU A 100 2.53 -5.14 -3.30
N PHE A 101 2.07 -4.13 -2.57
CA PHE A 101 2.61 -2.77 -2.63
C PHE A 101 4.13 -2.75 -2.40
N LYS A 102 4.64 -3.55 -1.44
CA LYS A 102 6.07 -3.60 -1.13
C LYS A 102 6.95 -4.02 -2.30
N HIS A 103 6.46 -4.94 -3.16
CA HIS A 103 7.20 -5.40 -4.33
C HIS A 103 7.26 -4.30 -5.39
N VAL A 104 6.12 -3.66 -5.68
CA VAL A 104 6.05 -2.53 -6.62
C VAL A 104 6.89 -1.35 -6.14
N ALA A 105 6.91 -1.08 -4.84
CA ALA A 105 7.72 -0.01 -4.26
C ALA A 105 9.23 -0.28 -4.40
N ALA A 106 9.66 -1.53 -4.26
CA ALA A 106 11.06 -1.93 -4.45
C ALA A 106 11.47 -1.82 -5.94
N GLU A 107 10.61 -2.30 -6.86
CA GLU A 107 10.81 -2.18 -8.30
C GLU A 107 10.86 -0.72 -8.75
N TYR A 108 9.93 0.10 -8.26
CA TYR A 108 9.92 1.55 -8.51
C TYR A 108 11.22 2.23 -8.07
N LYS A 109 11.76 1.85 -6.90
CA LYS A 109 13.04 2.37 -6.42
C LYS A 109 14.19 1.99 -7.36
N ALA A 110 14.25 0.73 -7.78
CA ALA A 110 15.30 0.22 -8.67
C ALA A 110 15.27 0.86 -10.05
N GLU A 111 14.09 1.03 -10.64
CA GLU A 111 13.97 1.50 -12.03
C GLU A 111 13.83 3.03 -12.18
N LYS A 112 13.05 3.68 -11.31
CA LYS A 112 12.68 5.09 -11.47
C LYS A 112 13.49 6.03 -10.57
N LEU A 113 14.06 5.52 -9.48
CA LEU A 113 14.86 6.33 -8.57
C LEU A 113 16.38 6.16 -8.77
N ASN A 114 16.83 5.29 -9.68
CA ASN A 114 18.25 5.09 -10.00
C ASN A 114 18.98 6.39 -10.40
N ASN A 115 18.33 7.27 -11.18
CA ASN A 115 18.87 8.54 -11.64
C ASN A 115 18.72 9.66 -10.61
N ARG A 116 18.15 9.38 -9.43
CA ARG A 116 18.06 10.34 -8.33
C ARG A 116 19.24 10.17 -7.40
N SER A 117 19.59 11.25 -6.69
CA SER A 117 20.68 11.23 -5.72
C SER A 117 20.46 10.15 -4.66
N GLU A 118 21.56 9.56 -4.18
CA GLU A 118 21.55 8.54 -3.13
C GLU A 118 20.76 9.00 -1.90
N ARG A 119 20.96 10.25 -1.47
CA ARG A 119 20.20 10.88 -0.38
C ARG A 119 18.68 10.82 -0.60
N TYR A 120 18.20 10.98 -1.83
CA TYR A 120 16.78 10.89 -2.15
C TYR A 120 16.29 9.43 -2.08
N GLN A 121 17.06 8.49 -2.63
CA GLN A 121 16.74 7.06 -2.56
C GLN A 121 16.68 6.55 -1.10
N GLU A 122 17.60 7.04 -0.25
CA GLU A 122 17.58 6.77 1.17
C GLU A 122 16.37 7.39 1.86
N ALA A 123 16.02 8.64 1.54
CA ALA A 123 14.83 9.29 2.11
C ALA A 123 13.55 8.50 1.75
N PHE A 124 13.45 8.03 0.51
CA PHE A 124 12.36 7.16 0.06
C PHE A 124 12.32 5.83 0.84
N GLN A 125 13.46 5.15 0.97
CA GLN A 125 13.55 3.90 1.73
C GLN A 125 13.17 4.09 3.20
N ARG A 126 13.70 5.13 3.85
CA ARG A 126 13.40 5.43 5.26
C ARG A 126 11.90 5.71 5.46
N ALA A 127 11.25 6.38 4.51
CA ALA A 127 9.81 6.62 4.54
C ALA A 127 9.01 5.31 4.40
N LEU A 128 9.43 4.43 3.47
CA LEU A 128 8.84 3.11 3.31
C LEU A 128 8.87 2.31 4.61
N ASP A 129 10.05 2.14 5.21
CA ASP A 129 10.26 1.28 6.37
C ASP A 129 9.59 1.83 7.64
N LYS A 130 9.65 3.16 7.83
CA LYS A 130 9.16 3.76 9.07
C LYS A 130 7.65 3.94 9.12
N ASP A 131 7.02 4.26 8.00
CA ASP A 131 5.60 4.65 7.92
C ASP A 131 4.77 3.78 6.97
N ILE A 132 5.19 3.69 5.70
CA ILE A 132 4.30 3.27 4.61
C ILE A 132 4.07 1.75 4.66
N LEU A 133 5.15 0.96 4.71
CA LEU A 133 5.08 -0.50 4.66
C LEU A 133 4.33 -1.09 5.85
N LYS A 134 4.33 -0.42 7.00
CA LYS A 134 3.61 -0.85 8.21
C LYS A 134 2.09 -0.83 8.06
N VAL A 135 1.55 -0.09 7.08
CA VAL A 135 0.10 0.04 6.87
C VAL A 135 -0.32 -0.65 5.58
N ILE A 136 0.40 -0.41 4.48
CA ILE A 136 -0.01 -0.91 3.15
C ILE A 136 0.96 -1.91 2.53
N GLY A 137 2.07 -2.26 3.20
CA GLY A 137 3.14 -3.06 2.60
C GLY A 137 2.70 -4.43 2.09
N ASP A 138 1.85 -5.12 2.86
CA ASP A 138 1.29 -6.43 2.52
C ASP A 138 -0.09 -6.36 1.87
N LYS A 139 -0.55 -5.16 1.52
CA LYS A 139 -1.81 -4.97 0.78
C LYS A 139 -1.56 -5.14 -0.72
N ASP A 140 -2.54 -5.68 -1.43
CA ASP A 140 -2.54 -5.65 -2.89
C ASP A 140 -2.57 -4.19 -3.36
N ILE A 141 -1.76 -3.87 -4.36
CA ILE A 141 -1.69 -2.55 -4.99
C ILE A 141 -3.07 -2.05 -5.45
N LYS A 142 -3.97 -2.95 -5.89
CA LYS A 142 -5.33 -2.62 -6.33
C LYS A 142 -6.27 -2.23 -5.19
N GLU A 143 -6.02 -2.78 -4.00
CA GLU A 143 -6.84 -2.55 -2.82
C GLU A 143 -6.40 -1.32 -1.99
N VAL A 144 -5.33 -0.62 -2.40
CA VAL A 144 -4.86 0.58 -1.70
C VAL A 144 -5.87 1.71 -1.84
N THR A 145 -6.42 2.17 -0.72
CA THR A 145 -7.46 3.21 -0.69
C THR A 145 -6.95 4.54 -0.16
N SER A 146 -7.70 5.62 -0.41
CA SER A 146 -7.41 6.96 0.14
C SER A 146 -7.44 6.99 1.66
N ALA A 147 -8.27 6.15 2.28
CA ALA A 147 -8.35 6.01 3.73
C ALA A 147 -7.05 5.45 4.32
N ASP A 148 -6.41 4.52 3.63
CA ASP A 148 -5.11 3.97 4.03
C ASP A 148 -4.03 5.08 3.97
N VAL A 149 -4.00 5.85 2.88
CA VAL A 149 -3.06 6.97 2.72
C VAL A 149 -3.25 8.03 3.80
N LEU A 150 -4.51 8.40 4.11
CA LEU A 150 -4.82 9.33 5.19
C LEU A 150 -4.37 8.80 6.55
N THR A 151 -4.56 7.49 6.79
CA THR A 151 -4.12 6.83 8.02
C THR A 151 -2.60 6.88 8.16
N ILE A 152 -1.86 6.65 7.07
CA ILE A 152 -0.40 6.80 7.04
C ILE A 152 -0.02 8.24 7.39
N MET A 153 -0.61 9.24 6.73
CA MET A 153 -0.32 10.65 6.99
C MET A 153 -0.55 11.03 8.46
N LYS A 154 -1.68 10.64 9.05
CA LYS A 154 -1.98 10.90 10.48
C LYS A 154 -0.99 10.20 11.41
N LYS A 155 -0.65 8.93 11.16
CA LYS A 155 0.34 8.18 11.95
C LYS A 155 1.73 8.80 11.85
N THR A 156 2.13 9.26 10.66
CA THR A 156 3.39 9.98 10.45
C THR A 156 3.46 11.25 11.29
N ILE A 157 2.41 12.07 11.27
CA ILE A 157 2.35 13.30 12.08
C ILE A 157 2.48 12.97 13.58
N ALA A 158 1.69 12.02 14.07
CA ALA A 158 1.69 11.63 15.47
C ALA A 158 3.07 11.09 15.91
N ARG A 159 3.74 10.30 15.06
CA ARG A 159 5.08 9.79 15.35
C ARG A 159 6.12 10.91 15.41
N VAL A 160 6.13 11.81 14.42
CA VAL A 160 7.14 12.87 14.35
C VAL A 160 6.96 13.87 15.50
N LYS A 161 5.72 14.23 15.86
CA LYS A 161 5.44 15.11 17.01
C LYS A 161 5.91 14.56 18.36
N ARG A 162 6.08 13.24 18.48
CA ARG A 162 6.64 12.61 19.70
C ARG A 162 8.17 12.67 19.76
N GLN A 163 8.85 13.00 18.66
CA GLN A 163 10.30 13.10 18.65
C GLN A 163 10.74 14.41 19.29
N LYS A 164 11.80 14.36 20.10
CA LYS A 164 12.39 15.55 20.75
C LYS A 164 12.98 16.55 19.75
N ASN A 165 13.20 16.13 18.51
CA ASN A 165 13.71 16.98 17.45
C ASN A 165 12.51 17.64 16.77
N HIS A 166 12.36 18.96 16.93
CA HIS A 166 11.31 19.89 16.51
C HIS A 166 10.85 19.86 15.03
N GLY A 167 10.77 18.69 14.40
CA GLY A 167 10.23 18.54 13.05
C GLY A 167 8.71 18.64 13.06
N THR A 168 8.17 19.40 12.13
CA THR A 168 6.73 19.35 11.82
C THR A 168 6.43 18.04 11.09
N GLY A 169 5.57 17.21 11.68
CA GLY A 169 5.18 15.91 11.12
C GLY A 169 4.38 16.04 9.82
N GLU A 170 3.81 17.22 9.57
CA GLU A 170 3.02 17.60 8.42
C GLU A 170 3.84 17.50 7.13
N VAL A 171 5.09 18.00 7.13
CA VAL A 171 5.98 17.93 5.96
C VAL A 171 6.35 16.49 5.63
N SER A 172 6.67 15.68 6.65
CA SER A 172 6.96 14.25 6.46
C SER A 172 5.73 13.49 5.94
N ALA A 173 4.53 13.81 6.42
CA ALA A 173 3.30 13.19 5.93
C ALA A 173 3.01 13.54 4.46
N ILE A 174 3.20 14.81 4.07
CA ILE A 174 3.08 15.26 2.67
C ILE A 174 4.13 14.56 1.78
N GLN A 175 5.35 14.38 2.27
CA GLN A 175 6.40 13.65 1.56
C GLN A 175 6.03 12.17 1.37
N ASN A 176 5.53 11.51 2.43
CA ASN A 176 5.06 10.12 2.35
C ASN A 176 3.94 9.96 1.32
N ARG A 177 2.95 10.88 1.29
CA ARG A 177 1.91 10.90 0.25
C ARG A 177 2.53 10.99 -1.16
N THR A 178 3.54 11.84 -1.33
CA THR A 178 4.22 12.03 -2.62
C THR A 178 4.94 10.76 -3.07
N PHE A 179 5.58 10.05 -2.14
CA PHE A 179 6.23 8.76 -2.41
C PHE A 179 5.23 7.67 -2.76
N ILE A 180 4.13 7.54 -2.01
CA ILE A 180 3.04 6.62 -2.32
C ILE A 180 2.50 6.90 -3.72
N GLY A 181 2.24 8.17 -4.06
CA GLY A 181 1.73 8.56 -5.38
C GLY A 181 2.75 8.32 -6.50
N GLY A 182 4.05 8.34 -6.20
CA GLY A 182 5.10 7.89 -7.13
C GLY A 182 4.96 6.41 -7.48
N VAL A 183 4.81 5.55 -6.46
CA VAL A 183 4.63 4.11 -6.62
C VAL A 183 3.31 3.78 -7.31
N MET A 184 2.19 4.42 -6.91
CA MET A 184 0.88 4.19 -7.52
C MET A 184 0.85 4.57 -9.00
N ARG A 185 1.44 5.72 -9.38
CA ARG A 185 1.54 6.11 -10.80
C ARG A 185 2.43 5.15 -11.60
N TYR A 186 3.47 4.59 -11.00
CA TYR A 186 4.26 3.53 -11.63
C TYR A 186 3.46 2.23 -11.80
N ALA A 187 2.65 1.85 -10.80
CA ALA A 187 1.74 0.72 -10.91
C ALA A 187 0.70 0.91 -12.02
N ILE A 188 0.19 2.14 -12.20
CA ILE A 188 -0.73 2.48 -13.29
C ILE A 188 -0.02 2.37 -14.65
N ALA A 189 1.19 2.93 -14.76
CA ALA A 189 1.98 2.85 -16.00
C ALA A 189 2.33 1.40 -16.40
N THR A 190 2.39 0.48 -15.44
CA THR A 190 2.64 -0.96 -15.66
C THR A 190 1.36 -1.80 -15.73
N LEU A 191 0.18 -1.17 -15.79
CA LEU A 191 -1.15 -1.80 -15.88
C LEU A 191 -1.51 -2.70 -14.68
N ARG A 192 -0.92 -2.45 -13.51
CA ARG A 192 -1.15 -3.22 -12.28
C ARG A 192 -2.22 -2.58 -11.39
N ALA A 193 -2.44 -1.27 -11.54
CA ALA A 193 -3.48 -0.50 -10.85
C ALA A 193 -4.19 0.44 -11.82
N GLU A 194 -5.44 0.81 -11.52
CA GLU A 194 -6.24 1.69 -12.39
C GLU A 194 -6.30 3.14 -11.89
N TYR A 195 -6.14 3.33 -10.58
CA TYR A 195 -6.41 4.60 -9.92
C TYR A 195 -5.35 4.96 -8.88
N ASP A 196 -5.08 6.26 -8.73
CA ASP A 196 -4.16 6.80 -7.72
C ASP A 196 -4.93 7.37 -6.50
N PRO A 197 -4.90 6.69 -5.34
CA PRO A 197 -5.60 7.11 -4.12
C PRO A 197 -5.03 8.35 -3.45
N THR A 198 -3.86 8.83 -3.88
CA THR A 198 -3.24 9.98 -3.24
C THR A 198 -3.89 11.30 -3.63
N TYR A 199 -4.60 11.39 -4.75
CA TYR A 199 -5.25 12.63 -5.19
C TYR A 199 -6.38 13.07 -4.26
N ALA A 200 -7.19 12.13 -3.75
CA ALA A 200 -8.31 12.43 -2.86
C ALA A 200 -7.87 13.05 -1.52
N VAL A 201 -6.65 12.73 -1.07
CA VAL A 201 -6.08 13.26 0.19
C VAL A 201 -5.13 14.44 -0.03
N LYS A 202 -5.14 15.02 -1.22
CA LYS A 202 -4.37 16.24 -1.51
C LYS A 202 -4.90 17.38 -0.64
N ASN A 203 -4.01 18.12 0.00
CA ASN A 203 -4.31 19.27 0.87
C ASN A 203 -5.08 18.96 2.17
N VAL A 204 -5.27 17.69 2.55
CA VAL A 204 -5.88 17.35 3.85
C VAL A 204 -4.99 17.75 5.02
N VAL A 205 -3.68 17.73 4.81
CA VAL A 205 -2.69 18.22 5.78
C VAL A 205 -2.15 19.53 5.25
N GLU A 206 -2.42 20.59 5.99
CA GLU A 206 -1.87 21.91 5.69
C GLU A 206 -0.39 21.95 6.06
N ARG A 207 0.39 22.59 5.21
CA ARG A 207 1.80 22.82 5.49
C ARG A 207 1.88 23.93 6.54
N PRO A 208 2.65 23.76 7.61
CA PRO A 208 2.87 24.84 8.57
C PRO A 208 3.50 26.05 7.87
N GLU A 209 3.24 27.24 8.40
CA GLU A 209 3.91 28.45 7.93
C GLU A 209 5.42 28.29 8.01
N ILE A 210 6.10 28.72 6.95
CA ILE A 210 7.54 28.58 6.81
C ILE A 210 8.18 29.87 7.32
N GLU A 211 8.85 29.79 8.47
CA GLU A 211 9.76 30.84 8.89
C GLU A 211 11.07 30.73 8.11
N HIS A 212 11.28 31.65 7.18
CA HIS A 212 12.54 31.75 6.45
C HIS A 212 13.58 32.47 7.31
N ALA A 213 14.84 32.01 7.24
CA ALA A 213 15.94 32.72 7.85
C ALA A 213 16.06 34.13 7.25
N ARG A 214 16.06 35.16 8.10
CA ARG A 214 16.21 36.55 7.65
C ARG A 214 17.63 36.78 7.09
N PRO A 215 17.79 37.64 6.08
CA PRO A 215 19.10 38.12 5.67
C PRO A 215 19.82 38.79 6.84
N MET A 216 21.14 38.62 6.90
CA MET A 216 21.98 39.23 7.92
C MET A 216 22.10 40.73 7.67
N GLU A 217 22.01 41.54 8.73
CA GLU A 217 22.22 42.98 8.62
C GLU A 217 23.71 43.34 8.53
N LYS A 218 24.03 44.54 8.02
CA LYS A 218 25.43 44.99 7.84
C LYS A 218 26.23 44.95 9.15
N HIS A 219 25.62 45.35 10.27
CA HIS A 219 26.29 45.36 11.57
C HIS A 219 26.55 43.93 12.08
N GLU A 220 25.62 43.00 11.85
CA GLU A 220 25.76 41.59 12.19
C GLU A 220 26.84 40.91 11.34
N ALA A 221 26.91 41.24 10.05
CA ALA A 221 27.96 40.75 9.16
C ALA A 221 29.36 41.21 9.61
N ALA A 222 29.50 42.46 10.07
CA ALA A 222 30.74 42.97 10.64
C ALA A 222 31.11 42.24 11.95
N GLN A 223 30.13 42.00 12.83
CA GLN A 223 30.35 41.21 14.05
C GLN A 223 30.77 39.77 13.74
N LEU A 224 30.11 39.13 12.77
CA LEU A 224 30.45 37.77 12.31
C LEU A 224 31.88 37.72 11.78
N ARG A 225 32.27 38.67 10.92
CA ARG A 225 33.62 38.79 10.36
C ARG A 225 34.67 38.86 11.47
N ASN A 226 34.45 39.74 12.46
CA ASN A 226 35.39 39.91 13.58
C ASN A 226 35.47 38.66 14.47
N LYS A 227 34.33 38.05 14.78
CA LYS A 227 34.29 36.82 15.58
C LYS A 227 34.95 35.63 14.86
N LEU A 228 34.81 35.56 13.54
CA LEU A 228 35.40 34.48 12.74
C LEU A 228 36.94 34.60 12.68
N SER A 229 37.49 35.82 12.59
CA SER A 229 38.94 36.03 12.67
C SER A 229 39.54 35.53 13.98
N ASN A 230 38.81 35.73 15.10
CA ASN A 230 39.21 35.32 16.44
C ASN A 230 38.67 33.94 16.85
N TYR A 231 38.21 33.14 15.89
CA TYR A 231 37.66 31.81 16.18
C TYR A 231 38.77 30.87 16.68
N GLY A 232 38.70 30.46 17.95
CA GLY A 232 39.69 29.60 18.60
C GLY A 232 39.62 28.10 18.24
N GLY A 233 38.79 27.72 17.27
CA GLY A 233 38.70 26.34 16.80
C GLY A 233 39.67 26.03 15.65
N SER A 234 39.35 25.00 14.86
CA SER A 234 40.17 24.61 13.71
C SER A 234 40.27 25.72 12.65
N THR A 235 41.48 25.94 12.13
CA THR A 235 41.77 26.84 11.01
C THR A 235 40.98 26.49 9.76
N THR A 236 40.68 25.21 9.55
CA THR A 236 39.85 24.72 8.43
C THR A 236 38.43 25.27 8.51
N VAL A 237 37.81 25.24 9.69
CA VAL A 237 36.43 25.76 9.91
C VAL A 237 36.40 27.27 9.72
N ARG A 238 37.42 27.98 10.21
CA ARG A 238 37.58 29.42 10.01
C ARG A 238 37.66 29.77 8.53
N ASN A 239 38.54 29.10 7.79
CA ASN A 239 38.75 29.35 6.36
C ASN A 239 37.50 28.99 5.55
N ALA A 240 36.82 27.88 5.85
CA ALA A 240 35.57 27.51 5.21
C ALA A 240 34.46 28.54 5.44
N GLY A 241 34.37 29.11 6.65
CA GLY A 241 33.47 30.21 6.97
C GLY A 241 33.74 31.47 6.14
N LEU A 242 35.02 31.83 5.97
CA LEU A 242 35.42 32.97 5.14
C LEU A 242 35.11 32.72 3.67
N VAL A 243 35.41 31.53 3.14
CA VAL A 243 35.09 31.15 1.76
C VAL A 243 33.58 31.20 1.52
N MET A 244 32.74 30.74 2.46
CA MET A 244 31.28 30.90 2.36
C MET A 244 30.89 32.37 2.19
N LEU A 245 31.46 33.25 3.01
CA LEU A 245 31.13 34.69 3.00
C LEU A 245 31.62 35.43 1.75
N TYR A 246 32.71 34.99 1.12
CA TYR A 246 33.21 35.65 -0.10
C TYR A 246 32.62 35.09 -1.38
N SER A 247 32.41 33.77 -1.44
CA SER A 247 31.98 33.09 -2.66
C SER A 247 30.47 32.90 -2.76
N MET A 248 29.75 33.03 -1.64
CA MET A 248 28.31 32.72 -1.53
C MET A 248 27.95 31.29 -1.98
N LEU A 249 28.95 30.38 -2.00
CA LEU A 249 28.74 28.98 -2.28
C LEU A 249 27.98 28.30 -1.12
N ARG A 250 27.23 27.25 -1.45
CA ARG A 250 26.55 26.45 -0.44
C ARG A 250 27.56 25.69 0.39
N THR A 251 27.26 25.46 1.66
CA THR A 251 28.15 24.72 2.58
C THR A 251 28.60 23.37 2.02
N ILE A 252 27.71 22.63 1.34
CA ILE A 252 28.05 21.34 0.73
C ILE A 252 29.06 21.46 -0.43
N GLU A 253 29.01 22.55 -1.20
CA GLU A 253 29.92 22.81 -2.32
C GLU A 253 31.35 23.03 -1.79
N ILE A 254 31.48 23.72 -0.65
CA ILE A 254 32.78 24.00 -0.02
C ILE A 254 33.36 22.74 0.62
N VAL A 255 32.54 21.93 1.29
CA VAL A 255 32.98 20.66 1.89
C VAL A 255 33.47 19.68 0.82
N ILE A 256 32.78 19.60 -0.33
CA ILE A 256 33.20 18.75 -1.45
C ILE A 256 34.50 19.29 -2.09
N HIS A 257 34.68 20.62 -2.18
CA HIS A 257 35.86 21.21 -2.78
C HIS A 257 37.14 20.93 -1.97
N GLN A 258 37.07 20.94 -0.64
CA GLN A 258 38.21 20.59 0.21
C GLN A 258 38.69 19.15 0.02
N LEU A 259 37.78 18.21 -0.23
CA LEU A 259 38.13 16.80 -0.45
C LEU A 259 38.77 16.55 -1.83
N LYS A 260 38.42 17.35 -2.85
CA LYS A 260 38.99 17.22 -4.19
C LYS A 260 40.36 17.90 -4.34
N CYS A 261 40.52 19.12 -3.80
CA CYS A 261 41.78 19.86 -3.92
C CYS A 261 42.94 19.27 -3.10
N LEU A 262 42.68 18.45 -2.08
CA LEU A 262 43.73 17.75 -1.32
C LEU A 262 44.30 16.53 -2.06
N CYS A 263 43.65 16.06 -3.13
CA CYS A 263 44.15 14.97 -3.98
C CYS A 263 44.91 15.43 -5.23
N ASP A 264 44.83 16.73 -5.58
CA ASP A 264 45.61 17.28 -6.69
C ASP A 264 46.91 17.91 -6.19
N LYS A 265 48.01 17.44 -6.78
CA LYS A 265 49.42 17.80 -6.57
C LYS A 265 49.70 19.31 -6.35
N PRO A 266 50.83 19.67 -5.69
CA PRO A 266 51.08 21.03 -5.24
C PRO A 266 51.02 22.02 -6.39
N PHE A 267 50.15 23.02 -6.22
CA PHE A 267 50.11 24.24 -7.02
C PHE A 267 51.47 24.93 -6.88
N LYS A 268 52.37 24.74 -7.86
CA LYS A 268 53.55 25.58 -8.00
C LYS A 268 53.07 26.97 -8.40
N MET A 269 53.01 27.89 -7.44
CA MET A 269 53.01 29.33 -7.74
C MET A 269 54.35 29.66 -8.39
N SER A 270 54.35 29.80 -9.71
CA SER A 270 55.37 30.59 -10.39
C SER A 270 55.05 32.07 -10.14
N CYS A 271 55.94 32.75 -9.43
CA CYS A 271 55.97 34.20 -9.37
C CYS A 271 56.05 34.78 -10.80
N PHE A 272 55.18 35.75 -11.07
CA PHE A 272 55.42 36.90 -11.93
C PHE A 272 54.74 38.10 -11.30
#